data_AF-A0A950DUS0-F1
#
_entry.id   AF-A0A950DUS0-F1
#
_cell.length_a   1.000
_cell.length_b   1.000
_cell.length_c   1.000
_cell.angle_alpha   90.00
_cell.angle_beta   90.00
_cell.angle_gamma   90.00
#
_symmetry.space_group_name_H-M   'P 1'
#
loop_
_entity.id
_entity.type
_entity.pdbx_description
1 polymer ?
#
loop_
_entity_poly.entity_id
_entity_poly.type
_entity_poly.pdbx_seq_one_letter_code
_entity_poly.pdbx_strand_id
1 'polypeptide(L)'
;EKQVAVSVAGGLNWPLGNAFEYNGPTLMTSFIVYPANTAEDKLLSAYDAVLAELARTGPSRQQVERVAAKMRADWYRQLQIPVSRASALSHAVLFDGNFESVYEVPDRVARVTPEEIRHFAATYLVPSNRTIINRVPEKPAKPPGGAK
;
A
#
# COMPACT_ATOMS: atom_id res chain seq x y z
N GLU A 1 12.82 11.44 13.94
CA GLU A 1 12.30 10.67 12.79
C GLU A 1 13.18 10.91 11.57
N LYS A 2 13.48 9.88 10.76
CA LYS A 2 14.31 10.03 9.56
C LYS A 2 13.40 10.34 8.36
N GLN A 3 13.25 11.62 8.01
CA GLN A 3 12.51 12.03 6.80
C GLN A 3 13.37 11.74 5.56
N VAL A 4 13.25 10.52 5.02
CA VAL A 4 13.97 10.07 3.81
C VAL A 4 13.07 9.98 2.58
N ALA A 5 11.76 10.16 2.73
CA ALA A 5 10.78 10.14 1.65
C ALA A 5 9.99 11.47 1.59
N VAL A 6 9.66 11.89 0.37
CA VAL A 6 8.76 13.03 0.08
C VAL A 6 7.31 12.56 0.07
N SER A 7 7.04 11.39 -0.50
CA SER A 7 5.72 10.78 -0.48
C SER A 7 5.80 9.26 -0.46
N VAL A 8 4.78 8.65 0.13
CA VAL A 8 4.57 7.21 0.15
C VAL A 8 3.13 6.95 -0.28
N ALA A 9 2.96 6.12 -1.30
CA ALA A 9 1.68 5.61 -1.76
C ALA A 9 1.79 4.10 -1.97
N GLY A 10 0.67 3.41 -2.16
CA GLY A 10 0.68 1.97 -2.38
C GLY A 10 -0.56 1.27 -1.85
N GLY A 11 -0.48 -0.06 -1.82
CA GLY A 11 -1.53 -0.94 -1.36
C GLY A 11 -1.60 -2.23 -2.18
N LEU A 12 -2.55 -3.09 -1.82
CA LEU A 12 -2.89 -4.26 -2.61
C LEU A 12 -3.56 -3.83 -3.91
N ASN A 13 -3.10 -4.39 -5.03
CA ASN A 13 -3.57 -4.10 -6.39
C ASN A 13 -3.35 -2.64 -6.85
N TRP A 14 -2.54 -1.84 -6.14
CA TRP A 14 -2.19 -0.47 -6.57
C TRP A 14 -1.15 -0.50 -7.70
N PRO A 15 -1.25 0.35 -8.74
CA PRO A 15 -2.23 1.43 -8.96
C PRO A 15 -3.45 1.01 -9.80
N LEU A 16 -3.64 -0.29 -10.04
CA LEU A 16 -4.62 -0.82 -10.99
C LEU A 16 -6.03 -0.95 -10.41
N GLY A 17 -6.17 -0.97 -9.09
CA GLY A 17 -7.43 -1.07 -8.38
C GLY A 17 -7.23 -1.08 -6.87
N ASN A 18 -8.10 -1.78 -6.16
CA ASN A 18 -8.03 -1.94 -4.70
C ASN A 18 -8.10 -3.40 -4.22
N ALA A 19 -8.07 -3.57 -2.91
CA ALA A 19 -8.05 -4.86 -2.22
C ALA A 19 -9.28 -5.77 -2.47
N PHE A 20 -10.36 -5.24 -3.06
CA PHE A 20 -11.66 -5.91 -3.21
C PHE A 20 -12.08 -6.13 -4.68
N GLU A 21 -11.16 -5.95 -5.63
CA GLU A 21 -11.46 -5.97 -7.08
C GLU A 21 -10.75 -7.10 -7.83
N TYR A 22 -10.28 -8.13 -7.13
CA TYR A 22 -9.60 -9.28 -7.74
C TYR A 22 -9.90 -10.57 -6.97
N ASN A 23 -9.81 -11.71 -7.66
CA ASN A 23 -9.87 -13.05 -7.06
C ASN A 23 -8.68 -13.88 -7.56
N GLY A 24 -7.59 -13.85 -6.79
CA GLY A 24 -6.34 -14.52 -7.12
C GLY A 24 -5.12 -13.79 -6.56
N PRO A 25 -3.90 -14.27 -6.87
CA PRO A 25 -2.67 -13.60 -6.46
C PRO A 25 -2.57 -12.20 -7.06
N THR A 26 -2.20 -11.22 -6.25
CA THR A 26 -1.87 -9.86 -6.69
C THR A 26 -0.63 -9.34 -5.96
N LEU A 27 -0.17 -8.15 -6.35
CA LEU A 27 0.95 -7.47 -5.71
C LEU A 27 0.47 -6.49 -4.64
N MET A 28 1.22 -6.43 -3.54
CA MET A 28 1.23 -5.24 -2.69
C MET A 28 2.38 -4.34 -3.17
N THR A 29 2.05 -3.14 -3.61
CA THR A 29 3.05 -2.20 -4.14
C THR A 29 3.28 -1.07 -3.14
N SER A 30 4.54 -0.70 -2.91
CA SER A 30 4.90 0.56 -2.26
C SER A 30 5.57 1.46 -3.30
N PHE A 31 5.02 2.66 -3.50
CA PHE A 31 5.55 3.67 -4.39
C PHE A 31 6.06 4.83 -3.54
N ILE A 32 7.38 5.06 -3.58
CA ILE A 32 8.04 6.03 -2.72
C ILE A 32 8.79 7.03 -3.58
N VAL A 33 8.45 8.31 -3.42
CA VAL A 33 9.23 9.42 -4.00
C VAL A 33 10.16 9.93 -2.93
N TYR A 34 11.45 10.06 -3.24
CA TYR A 34 12.46 10.50 -2.30
C TYR A 34 13.42 11.51 -2.93
N PRO A 35 14.11 12.36 -2.14
CA PRO A 35 14.99 13.39 -2.67
C PRO A 35 16.15 12.80 -3.48
N ALA A 36 16.52 13.43 -4.61
CA ALA A 36 17.58 12.94 -5.48
C ALA A 36 18.97 12.86 -4.80
N ASN A 37 19.19 13.59 -3.72
CA ASN A 37 20.41 13.54 -2.91
C ASN A 37 20.40 12.47 -1.81
N THR A 38 19.32 11.69 -1.70
CA THR A 38 19.23 10.57 -0.75
C THR A 38 19.68 9.28 -1.45
N ALA A 39 20.65 8.59 -0.86
CA ALA A 39 21.08 7.29 -1.34
C ALA A 39 19.94 6.26 -1.21
N GLU A 40 19.77 5.41 -2.23
CA GLU A 40 18.76 4.34 -2.25
C GLU A 40 18.84 3.47 -0.98
N ASP A 41 20.03 3.02 -0.60
CA ASP A 41 20.24 2.17 0.58
C ASP A 41 19.74 2.82 1.87
N LYS A 42 19.81 4.15 1.97
CA LYS A 42 19.31 4.89 3.13
C LYS A 42 17.78 4.84 3.20
N LEU A 43 17.11 4.90 2.05
CA LEU A 43 15.66 4.76 1.97
C LEU A 43 15.24 3.32 2.29
N LEU A 44 15.87 2.33 1.64
CA LEU A 44 15.55 0.92 1.84
C LEU A 44 15.78 0.49 3.28
N SER A 45 16.88 0.92 3.91
CA SER A 45 17.14 0.65 5.32
C SER A 45 16.07 1.25 6.24
N ALA A 46 15.53 2.42 5.92
CA ALA A 46 14.45 3.03 6.70
C ALA A 46 13.12 2.28 6.52
N TYR A 47 12.81 1.87 5.29
CA TYR A 47 11.64 1.05 4.99
C TYR A 47 11.71 -0.32 5.68
N ASP A 48 12.86 -0.98 5.61
CA ASP A 48 13.11 -2.29 6.22
C ASP A 48 13.02 -2.21 7.75
N ALA A 49 13.49 -1.11 8.35
CA ALA A 49 13.33 -0.89 9.79
C ALA A 49 11.87 -0.78 10.22
N VAL A 50 11.02 -0.12 9.42
CA VAL A 50 9.57 -0.01 9.71
C VAL A 50 8.88 -1.37 9.60
N LEU A 51 9.18 -2.14 8.55
CA LEU A 51 8.62 -3.48 8.38
C LEU A 51 9.11 -4.45 9.45
N ALA A 52 10.39 -4.40 9.81
CA ALA A 52 10.95 -5.21 10.89
C ALA A 52 10.30 -4.89 12.24
N GLU A 53 10.05 -3.62 12.54
CA GLU A 53 9.33 -3.23 13.75
C GLU A 53 7.89 -3.75 13.72
N LEU A 54 7.18 -3.56 12.61
CA LEU A 54 5.81 -4.06 12.45
C LEU A 54 5.71 -5.59 12.61
N ALA A 55 6.68 -6.33 12.06
CA ALA A 55 6.77 -7.78 12.19
C ALA A 55 7.12 -8.23 13.61
N ARG A 56 7.87 -7.43 14.36
CA ARG A 56 8.33 -7.76 15.71
C ARG A 56 7.30 -7.44 16.78
N THR A 57 6.71 -6.25 16.74
CA THR A 57 5.82 -5.75 17.80
C THR A 57 4.36 -5.68 17.37
N GLY A 58 4.09 -5.47 16.08
CA GLY A 58 2.75 -5.21 15.57
C GLY A 58 2.24 -3.80 15.94
N PRO A 59 1.11 -3.38 15.37
CA PRO A 59 0.47 -2.12 15.75
C PRO A 59 -0.22 -2.24 17.12
N SER A 60 -0.51 -1.11 17.76
CA SER A 60 -1.43 -1.11 18.90
C SER A 60 -2.88 -1.31 18.46
N ARG A 61 -3.73 -1.86 19.34
CA ARG A 61 -5.17 -2.00 19.07
C ARG A 61 -5.83 -0.68 18.66
N GLN A 62 -5.46 0.42 19.32
CA GLN A 62 -5.98 1.76 18.99
C GLN A 62 -5.56 2.22 17.57
N GLN A 63 -4.35 1.87 17.12
CA GLN A 63 -3.92 2.17 15.75
C GLN A 63 -4.74 1.39 14.73
N VAL A 64 -4.97 0.10 14.97
CA VAL A 64 -5.80 -0.75 14.10
C VAL A 64 -7.22 -0.21 14.02
N GLU A 65 -7.85 0.09 15.15
CA GLU A 65 -9.21 0.65 15.21
C GLU A 65 -9.32 1.97 14.43
N ARG A 66 -8.32 2.85 14.57
CA ARG A 66 -8.28 4.14 13.84
C ARG A 66 -8.21 3.91 12.33
N VAL A 67 -7.36 3.00 11.88
CA VAL A 67 -7.22 2.67 10.45
C VAL A 67 -8.49 2.01 9.92
N ALA A 68 -9.08 1.06 10.65
CA ALA A 68 -10.33 0.41 10.28
C ALA A 68 -11.49 1.42 10.17
N ALA A 69 -11.57 2.38 11.11
CA ALA A 69 -12.57 3.45 11.04
C ALA A 69 -12.40 4.32 9.79
N LYS A 70 -11.14 4.67 9.44
CA LYS A 70 -10.85 5.41 8.21
C LYS A 70 -11.21 4.59 6.96
N MET A 71 -10.81 3.33 6.88
CA MET A 71 -11.10 2.46 5.73
C MET A 71 -12.60 2.30 5.50
N ARG A 72 -13.39 2.15 6.57
CA ARG A 72 -14.85 2.12 6.50
C ARG A 72 -15.43 3.43 5.94
N ALA A 73 -14.94 4.58 6.41
CA ALA A 73 -15.38 5.87 5.90
C ALA A 73 -15.02 6.06 4.41
N ASP A 74 -13.83 5.62 4.01
CA ASP A 74 -13.39 5.68 2.61
C ASP A 74 -14.22 4.75 1.72
N TRP A 75 -14.56 3.54 2.20
CA TRP A 75 -15.42 2.59 1.50
C TRP A 75 -16.80 3.18 1.19
N TYR A 76 -17.49 3.72 2.20
CA TYR A 76 -18.81 4.32 1.97
C TYR A 76 -18.74 5.55 1.07
N ARG A 77 -17.68 6.36 1.21
CA ARG A 77 -17.45 7.51 0.31
C ARG A 77 -17.29 7.06 -1.14
N GLN A 78 -16.53 6.00 -1.40
CA GLN A 78 -16.38 5.43 -2.74
C GLN A 78 -17.72 4.94 -3.29
N LEU A 79 -18.53 4.27 -2.46
CA LEU A 79 -19.86 3.80 -2.86
C LEU A 79 -20.84 4.95 -3.15
N GLN A 80 -20.60 6.20 -2.73
CA GLN A 80 -21.46 7.33 -3.12
C GLN A 80 -21.35 7.67 -4.61
N ILE A 81 -20.26 7.29 -5.26
CA ILE A 81 -20.03 7.53 -6.69
C ILE A 81 -20.75 6.43 -7.49
N PRO A 82 -21.72 6.74 -8.38
CA PRO A 82 -22.54 5.73 -9.04
C PRO A 82 -21.75 4.67 -9.82
N VAL A 83 -20.74 5.09 -10.60
CA VAL A 83 -19.91 4.15 -11.37
C VAL A 83 -19.06 3.27 -10.47
N SER A 84 -18.50 3.80 -9.38
CA SER A 84 -17.73 3.04 -8.40
C SER A 84 -18.60 2.02 -7.66
N ARG A 85 -19.83 2.40 -7.32
CA ARG A 85 -20.82 1.47 -6.73
C ARG A 85 -21.18 0.35 -7.69
N ALA A 86 -21.49 0.67 -8.94
CA ALA A 86 -21.81 -0.32 -9.96
C ALA A 86 -20.64 -1.30 -10.16
N SER A 87 -19.41 -0.80 -10.23
CA SER A 87 -18.20 -1.62 -10.31
C SER A 87 -18.03 -2.54 -9.09
N ALA A 88 -18.14 -2.02 -7.86
CA ALA A 88 -18.04 -2.84 -6.64
C ALA A 88 -19.08 -3.97 -6.60
N LEU A 89 -20.34 -3.67 -6.93
CA LEU A 89 -21.41 -4.68 -7.00
C LEU A 89 -21.12 -5.72 -8.09
N SER A 90 -20.57 -5.29 -9.23
CA SER A 90 -20.24 -6.19 -10.35
C SER A 90 -19.09 -7.14 -9.98
N HIS A 91 -18.05 -6.63 -9.31
CA HIS A 91 -16.96 -7.46 -8.79
C HIS A 91 -17.44 -8.45 -7.72
N ALA A 92 -18.32 -8.04 -6.82
CA ALA A 92 -18.91 -8.92 -5.82
C ALA A 92 -19.70 -10.07 -6.45
N VAL A 93 -20.52 -9.81 -7.47
CA VAL A 93 -21.21 -10.87 -8.22
C VAL A 93 -20.21 -11.76 -8.97
N LEU A 94 -19.19 -11.18 -9.60
CA LEU A 94 -18.20 -11.93 -10.38
C LEU A 94 -17.34 -12.86 -9.52
N PHE A 95 -16.91 -12.41 -8.34
CA PHE A 95 -15.96 -13.13 -7.50
C PHE A 95 -16.60 -13.92 -6.37
N ASP A 96 -17.68 -13.39 -5.76
CA ASP A 96 -18.35 -14.01 -4.62
C ASP A 96 -19.72 -14.61 -4.98
N GLY A 97 -20.21 -14.38 -6.22
CA GLY A 97 -21.52 -14.86 -6.67
C GLY A 97 -22.71 -14.11 -6.07
N ASN A 98 -22.48 -13.09 -5.26
CA ASN A 98 -23.51 -12.37 -4.52
C ASN A 98 -23.10 -10.91 -4.31
N PHE A 99 -23.97 -9.96 -4.69
CA PHE A 99 -23.67 -8.52 -4.56
C PHE A 99 -23.63 -8.04 -3.10
N GLU A 100 -24.29 -8.75 -2.18
CA GLU A 100 -24.37 -8.34 -0.77
C GLU A 100 -23.00 -8.34 -0.07
N SER A 101 -22.00 -9.05 -0.61
CA SER A 101 -20.65 -9.08 -0.03
C SER A 101 -19.99 -7.69 0.04
N VAL A 102 -20.40 -6.75 -0.82
CA VAL A 102 -20.00 -5.33 -0.77
C VAL A 102 -20.29 -4.70 0.60
N TYR A 103 -21.39 -5.10 1.24
CA TYR A 103 -21.82 -4.54 2.53
C TYR A 103 -21.10 -5.18 3.72
N GLU A 104 -20.49 -6.35 3.54
CA GLU A 104 -19.73 -7.05 4.57
C GLU A 104 -18.29 -6.57 4.71
N VAL A 105 -17.76 -5.86 3.70
CA VAL A 105 -16.37 -5.37 3.67
C VAL A 105 -15.98 -4.59 4.94
N PRO A 106 -16.78 -3.62 5.43
CA PRO A 106 -16.48 -2.91 6.68
C PRO A 106 -16.33 -3.83 7.88
N ASP A 107 -17.18 -4.85 8.00
CA ASP A 107 -17.13 -5.79 9.13
C ASP A 107 -15.93 -6.72 9.03
N ARG A 108 -15.57 -7.14 7.81
CA ARG A 108 -14.33 -7.90 7.55
C ARG A 108 -13.10 -7.10 8.00
N VAL A 109 -13.02 -5.82 7.65
CA VAL A 109 -11.93 -4.93 8.07
C VAL A 109 -11.92 -4.72 9.58
N ALA A 110 -13.09 -4.58 10.22
CA ALA A 110 -13.20 -4.36 11.65
C ALA A 110 -12.77 -5.57 12.52
N ARG A 111 -12.73 -6.78 11.93
CA ARG A 111 -12.28 -8.00 12.62
C ARG A 111 -10.77 -8.17 12.65
N VAL A 112 -10.02 -7.42 11.85
CA VAL A 112 -8.56 -7.53 11.76
C VAL A 112 -7.93 -7.18 13.11
N THR A 113 -7.03 -8.04 13.58
CA THR A 113 -6.35 -7.92 14.86
C THR A 113 -4.89 -7.45 14.72
N PRO A 114 -4.30 -6.84 15.76
CA PRO A 114 -2.87 -6.55 15.81
C PRO A 114 -1.99 -7.78 15.55
N GLU A 115 -2.37 -8.94 16.08
CA GLU A 115 -1.65 -10.19 15.95
C GLU A 115 -1.62 -10.69 14.50
N GLU A 116 -2.76 -10.62 13.79
CA GLU A 116 -2.84 -10.97 12.37
C GLU A 116 -1.95 -10.05 11.52
N ILE A 117 -1.94 -8.73 11.80
CA ILE A 117 -1.08 -7.78 11.08
C ILE A 117 0.40 -8.09 11.33
N ARG A 118 0.79 -8.35 12.58
CA ARG A 118 2.16 -8.71 12.93
C ARG A 118 2.59 -10.00 12.20
N HIS A 119 1.74 -11.02 12.23
CA HIS A 119 2.00 -12.29 11.57
C HIS A 119 2.09 -12.13 10.04
N PHE A 120 1.20 -11.35 9.44
CA PHE A 120 1.24 -11.02 8.01
C PHE A 120 2.55 -10.32 7.63
N ALA A 121 2.96 -9.30 8.41
CA ALA A 121 4.22 -8.58 8.18
C ALA A 121 5.43 -9.51 8.27
N ALA A 122 5.49 -10.37 9.29
CA ALA A 122 6.59 -11.32 9.48
C ALA A 122 6.66 -12.40 8.38
N THR A 123 5.52 -12.76 7.79
CA THR A 123 5.44 -13.85 6.80
C THR A 123 5.66 -13.35 5.38
N TYR A 124 5.02 -12.24 5.01
CA TYR A 124 4.93 -11.80 3.61
C TYR A 124 5.79 -10.58 3.29
N LEU A 125 6.04 -9.69 4.26
CA LEU A 125 6.76 -8.43 4.04
C LEU A 125 8.26 -8.58 4.33
N VAL A 126 8.86 -9.63 3.77
CA VAL A 126 10.28 -9.98 3.94
C VAL A 126 11.11 -9.64 2.69
N PRO A 127 12.42 -9.35 2.83
CA PRO A 127 13.26 -8.99 1.69
C PRO A 127 13.35 -10.05 0.59
N SER A 128 13.15 -11.33 0.88
CA SER A 128 13.15 -12.40 -0.12
C SER A 128 11.93 -12.37 -1.04
N ASN A 129 10.84 -11.69 -0.64
CA ASN A 129 9.58 -11.65 -1.37
C ASN A 129 9.38 -10.33 -2.13
N ARG A 130 10.40 -9.47 -2.20
CA ARG A 130 10.29 -8.14 -2.82
C ARG A 130 11.04 -8.03 -4.14
N THR A 131 10.46 -7.24 -5.03
CA THR A 131 11.13 -6.72 -6.23
C THR A 131 11.21 -5.21 -6.12
N ILE A 132 12.39 -4.65 -6.39
CA ILE A 132 12.64 -3.20 -6.30
C ILE A 132 12.87 -2.65 -7.70
N ILE A 133 12.17 -1.56 -8.01
CA ILE A 133 12.42 -0.74 -9.20
C ILE A 133 12.77 0.66 -8.71
N ASN A 134 14.03 1.04 -8.89
CA ASN A 134 14.48 2.39 -8.61
C ASN A 134 14.71 3.17 -9.91
N ARG A 135 13.89 4.20 -10.13
CA ARG A 135 13.98 5.10 -11.28
C ARG A 135 14.57 6.44 -10.82
N VAL A 136 15.83 6.69 -11.17
CA VAL A 136 16.51 7.96 -10.89
C VAL A 136 16.64 8.79 -12.17
N PRO A 137 16.54 10.13 -12.10
CA PRO A 137 16.81 11.00 -13.23
C PRO A 137 18.23 10.81 -13.77
N GLU A 138 18.42 10.95 -15.07
CA GLU A 138 19.76 11.06 -15.64
C GLU A 138 20.48 12.29 -15.10
N LYS A 139 21.81 12.18 -14.94
CA LYS A 139 22.63 13.34 -14.62
C LYS A 139 22.49 14.36 -15.76
N PRO A 140 22.27 15.66 -15.47
CA PRO A 140 22.22 16.67 -16.51
C PRO A 140 23.46 16.60 -17.40
N ALA A 141 23.28 16.59 -18.71
CA ALA A 141 24.39 16.61 -19.65
C ALA A 141 25.23 17.87 -19.39
N LYS A 142 26.56 17.70 -19.35
CA LYS A 142 27.48 18.84 -19.24
C LYS A 142 27.26 19.73 -20.48
N PRO A 143 27.00 21.05 -20.33
CA PRO A 143 26.90 21.93 -21.47
C PRO A 143 28.17 21.80 -22.33
N PRO A 144 28.06 21.82 -23.67
CA PRO A 144 29.24 21.80 -24.52
C PRO A 144 30.14 22.96 -24.08
N GLY A 145 31.37 22.63 -23.70
CA GLY A 145 32.33 23.60 -23.22
C GLY A 145 32.50 24.69 -24.28
N GLY A 146 32.16 25.93 -23.94
CA GLY A 146 32.38 27.07 -24.81
C GLY A 146 33.85 27.09 -25.19
N ALA A 147 34.13 26.89 -26.48
CA ALA A 147 35.43 27.20 -27.04
C ALA A 147 35.66 28.71 -26.81
N LYS A 148 36.72 29.02 -26.06
CA LYS A 148 37.28 30.38 -26.02
C LYS A 148 37.98 30.67 -27.33
#